data_AF-A0A103E530-F1
#
_entry.id   AF-A0A103E530-F1
#
_cell.length_a   1.000
_cell.length_b   1.000
_cell.length_c   1.000
_cell.angle_alpha   90.00
_cell.angle_beta   90.00
_cell.angle_gamma   90.00
#
_symmetry.space_group_name_H-M   'P 1'
#
loop_
_entity.id
_entity.type
_entity.pdbx_description
1 polymer ?
#
loop_
_entity_poly.entity_id
_entity_poly.type
_entity_poly.pdbx_seq_one_letter_code
_entity_poly.pdbx_strand_id
1 'polypeptide(L)'
;MRGRTPVDAFGRDIEEVDNVRIKDELLSRESGLKTVSLEPIWTLREQSTEIFDALSAVEPALNDVYDLLGSELPVQQQWAFGDYGPVSRPDRHVRAFYLDLGKLKSVPNGQGYIAIKGTEPVSENFGSITKRMGEMWNIFSWTIGGQARHVLEDLTLMNQLERFPISEGKPPGVHPLWDADDEARCALQLQSAYYRRFGRLARIPTPLFVYRWPTEVRERALDVLRPQLSPRTATLVEAMIRDDLGAYVYYYPSYPLRAMHVRGGDVGPEVSYDKRHSVLRELSDPDTAIQRWIRLTAEFLALGWIPTDPSHFGRGNCLMAQNLVLDGGIVDVNSIRHVSTMRAPGELDFAVRQSVRELTQSISWYLIGTEAGIPWFQRIFVDAFAQVWDVLKRELADLDAPAQIQAVFATGDGAYRSLDRLFRNYFELSAYRPQDAESKEYRQPAQGRN
;
A
#
# COMPACT_ATOMS: atom_id res chain seq x y z
N MET A 1 31.02 22.03 -23.49
CA MET A 1 32.19 21.15 -23.67
C MET A 1 31.68 19.72 -23.59
N ARG A 2 31.79 18.91 -24.65
CA ARG A 2 31.44 17.48 -24.57
C ARG A 2 32.58 16.77 -23.85
N GLY A 3 32.34 16.30 -22.64
CA GLY A 3 33.28 15.45 -21.92
C GLY A 3 33.50 14.16 -22.71
N ARG A 4 34.74 13.67 -22.76
CA ARG A 4 35.02 12.34 -23.30
C ARG A 4 34.43 11.30 -22.35
N THR A 5 33.63 10.37 -22.88
CA THR A 5 33.12 9.22 -22.13
C THR A 5 34.30 8.38 -21.62
N PRO A 6 34.31 7.98 -20.33
CA PRO A 6 35.32 7.07 -19.80
C PRO A 6 35.26 5.71 -20.52
N VAL A 7 36.42 5.16 -20.86
CA VAL A 7 36.54 3.85 -21.53
C VAL A 7 37.37 2.87 -20.72
N ASP A 8 37.03 1.58 -20.79
CA ASP A 8 37.76 0.49 -20.14
C ASP A 8 39.12 0.23 -20.82
N ALA A 9 39.90 -0.73 -20.28
CA ALA A 9 41.21 -1.11 -20.82
C ALA A 9 41.17 -1.63 -22.28
N PHE A 10 39.97 -1.87 -22.83
CA PHE A 10 39.73 -2.38 -24.18
C PHE A 10 39.03 -1.34 -25.08
N GLY A 11 38.85 -0.10 -24.60
CA GLY A 11 38.27 0.99 -25.38
C GLY A 11 36.74 0.95 -25.48
N ARG A 12 36.05 0.21 -24.61
CA ARG A 12 34.58 0.22 -24.51
C ARG A 12 34.13 1.26 -23.49
N ASP A 13 32.98 1.90 -23.73
CA ASP A 13 32.41 2.86 -22.79
C ASP A 13 32.09 2.15 -21.46
N ILE A 14 32.56 2.71 -20.34
CA ILE A 14 32.44 2.06 -19.02
C ILE A 14 30.97 1.84 -18.63
N GLU A 15 30.11 2.81 -18.92
CA GLU A 15 28.64 2.71 -18.69
C GLU A 15 28.01 1.55 -19.47
N GLU A 16 28.47 1.29 -20.70
CA GLU A 16 27.99 0.16 -21.51
C GLU A 16 28.42 -1.17 -20.88
N VAL A 17 29.65 -1.24 -20.36
CA VAL A 17 30.18 -2.44 -19.71
C VAL A 17 29.43 -2.77 -18.42
N ASP A 18 29.11 -1.77 -17.60
CA ASP A 18 28.43 -1.99 -16.33
C ASP A 18 26.94 -2.35 -16.52
N ASN A 19 26.26 -1.72 -17.50
CA ASN A 19 24.91 -2.12 -17.90
C ASN A 19 24.83 -3.58 -18.36
N VAL A 20 25.81 -4.05 -19.15
CA VAL A 20 25.89 -5.45 -19.59
C VAL A 20 26.04 -6.39 -18.38
N ARG A 21 26.87 -6.04 -17.39
CA ARG A 21 27.07 -6.89 -16.21
C ARG A 21 25.84 -6.97 -15.31
N ILE A 22 25.18 -5.84 -15.05
CA ILE A 22 23.93 -5.83 -14.28
C ILE A 22 22.89 -6.69 -15.00
N LYS A 23 22.76 -6.52 -16.33
CA LYS A 23 21.84 -7.32 -17.13
C LYS A 23 22.15 -8.82 -17.05
N ASP A 24 23.41 -9.22 -17.15
CA ASP A 24 23.82 -10.63 -17.04
C ASP A 24 23.46 -11.22 -15.65
N GLU A 25 23.63 -10.45 -14.57
CA GLU A 25 23.19 -10.85 -13.22
C GLU A 25 21.67 -10.99 -13.13
N LEU A 26 20.92 -10.05 -13.69
CA LEU A 26 19.46 -10.10 -13.72
C LEU A 26 18.93 -11.24 -14.59
N LEU A 27 19.63 -11.63 -15.66
CA LEU A 27 19.25 -12.76 -16.52
C LEU A 27 19.79 -14.10 -16.01
N SER A 28 20.49 -14.12 -14.87
CA SER A 28 20.92 -15.37 -14.24
C SER A 28 19.70 -16.24 -13.88
N ARG A 29 19.87 -17.57 -13.94
CA ARG A 29 18.78 -18.50 -13.59
C ARG A 29 18.26 -18.31 -12.16
N GLU A 30 19.10 -17.81 -11.25
CA GLU A 30 18.78 -17.64 -9.83
C GLU A 30 17.83 -16.46 -9.58
N SER A 31 17.78 -15.46 -10.46
CA SER A 31 16.92 -14.28 -10.31
C SER A 31 15.44 -14.57 -10.65
N GLY A 32 15.19 -15.55 -11.53
CA GLY A 32 13.88 -15.81 -12.11
C GLY A 32 13.32 -14.64 -12.95
N LEU A 33 14.17 -13.72 -13.41
CA LEU A 33 13.78 -12.58 -14.24
C LEU A 33 14.06 -12.84 -15.73
N LYS A 34 13.32 -12.10 -16.56
CA LYS A 34 13.69 -11.77 -17.94
C LYS A 34 13.64 -10.25 -18.08
N THR A 35 14.32 -9.70 -19.08
CA THR A 35 14.17 -8.28 -19.44
C THR A 35 13.29 -8.11 -20.68
N VAL A 36 12.57 -7.00 -20.73
CA VAL A 36 11.80 -6.58 -21.90
C VAL A 36 12.29 -5.20 -22.31
N SER A 37 12.63 -5.03 -23.58
CA SER A 37 12.98 -3.71 -24.12
C SER A 37 11.71 -2.86 -24.20
N LEU A 38 11.68 -1.78 -23.41
CA LEU A 38 10.53 -0.90 -23.27
C LEU A 38 11.00 0.46 -22.78
N GLU A 39 10.73 1.50 -23.56
CA GLU A 39 11.07 2.86 -23.17
C GLU A 39 10.04 3.41 -22.16
N PRO A 40 10.49 4.11 -21.10
CA PRO A 40 9.60 4.76 -20.15
C PRO A 40 8.92 5.97 -20.80
N ILE A 41 7.66 6.23 -20.44
CA ILE A 41 6.93 7.44 -20.85
C ILE A 41 7.04 8.58 -19.83
N TRP A 42 7.63 8.29 -18.67
CA TRP A 42 7.83 9.21 -17.56
C TRP A 42 9.07 8.77 -16.79
N THR A 43 9.96 9.71 -16.46
CA THR A 43 11.19 9.44 -15.71
C THR A 43 11.40 10.48 -14.61
N LEU A 44 11.87 10.06 -13.43
CA LEU A 44 12.20 11.00 -12.35
C LEU A 44 13.20 12.07 -12.79
N ARG A 45 14.25 11.67 -13.54
CA ARG A 45 15.33 12.56 -13.97
C ARG A 45 14.82 13.74 -14.79
N GLU A 46 13.82 13.54 -15.63
CA GLU A 46 13.19 14.61 -16.42
C GLU A 46 12.19 15.44 -15.61
N GLN A 47 11.52 14.83 -14.63
CA GLN A 47 10.39 15.44 -13.93
C GLN A 47 10.83 16.26 -12.72
N SER A 48 11.95 15.89 -12.08
CA SER A 48 12.54 16.64 -10.98
C SER A 48 14.01 16.27 -10.78
N THR A 49 14.92 17.11 -11.31
CA THR A 49 16.36 16.97 -11.05
C THR A 49 16.67 17.13 -9.56
N GLU A 50 15.94 17.99 -8.84
CA GLU A 50 16.09 18.18 -7.37
C GLU A 50 15.93 16.87 -6.61
N ILE A 51 14.90 16.09 -6.93
CA ILE A 51 14.62 14.83 -6.22
C ILE A 51 15.50 13.70 -6.74
N PHE A 52 15.83 13.70 -8.04
CA PHE A 52 16.81 12.77 -8.58
C PHE A 52 18.17 12.94 -7.90
N ASP A 53 18.69 14.17 -7.84
CA ASP A 53 19.99 14.47 -7.21
C ASP A 53 19.98 14.14 -5.71
N ALA A 54 18.89 14.46 -5.00
CA ALA A 54 18.73 14.11 -3.59
C ALA A 54 18.72 12.58 -3.38
N LEU A 55 18.09 11.83 -4.27
CA LEU A 55 18.09 10.37 -4.22
C LEU A 55 19.46 9.80 -4.54
N SER A 56 20.12 10.25 -5.61
CA SER A 56 21.47 9.82 -5.99
C SER A 56 22.52 10.16 -4.94
N ALA A 57 22.31 11.21 -4.12
CA ALA A 57 23.17 11.51 -2.99
C ALA A 57 23.03 10.51 -1.82
N VAL A 58 21.83 9.96 -1.62
CA VAL A 58 21.53 8.98 -0.56
C VAL A 58 21.81 7.55 -1.03
N GLU A 59 21.57 7.26 -2.30
CA GLU A 59 21.77 5.98 -2.96
C GLU A 59 22.53 6.16 -4.28
N PRO A 60 23.87 6.33 -4.24
CA PRO A 60 24.66 6.52 -5.46
C PRO A 60 24.60 5.33 -6.43
N ALA A 61 24.45 4.13 -5.88
CA ALA A 61 24.39 2.87 -6.63
C ALA A 61 23.12 2.76 -7.48
N LEU A 62 22.11 3.61 -7.24
CA LEU A 62 20.93 3.70 -8.08
C LEU A 62 21.28 4.15 -9.50
N ASN A 63 22.31 4.99 -9.69
CA ASN A 63 22.63 5.55 -11.02
C ASN A 63 22.94 4.43 -12.04
N ASP A 64 23.70 3.42 -11.61
CA ASP A 64 24.10 2.28 -12.46
C ASP A 64 22.88 1.46 -12.90
N VAL A 65 21.88 1.31 -12.02
CA VAL A 65 20.64 0.59 -12.34
C VAL A 65 19.63 1.47 -13.09
N TYR A 66 19.67 2.78 -12.87
CA TYR A 66 18.74 3.73 -13.48
C TYR A 66 18.87 3.75 -15.00
N ASP A 67 20.10 3.70 -15.52
CA ASP A 67 20.34 3.77 -16.97
C ASP A 67 19.90 2.46 -17.67
N LEU A 68 20.12 1.29 -17.04
CA LEU A 68 19.55 0.02 -17.50
C LEU A 68 18.02 0.10 -17.56
N LEU A 69 17.38 0.55 -16.47
CA LEU A 69 15.93 0.70 -16.39
C LEU A 69 15.38 1.68 -17.43
N GLY A 70 16.18 2.67 -17.87
CA GLY A 70 15.78 3.60 -18.93
C GLY A 70 15.52 2.95 -20.30
N SER A 71 15.97 1.72 -20.53
CA SER A 71 15.82 1.01 -21.82
C SER A 71 15.25 -0.40 -21.70
N GLU A 72 15.39 -1.03 -20.53
CA GLU A 72 14.93 -2.39 -20.27
C GLU A 72 14.17 -2.47 -18.95
N LEU A 73 13.00 -3.12 -18.97
CA LEU A 73 12.21 -3.40 -17.78
C LEU A 73 12.42 -4.86 -17.34
N PRO A 74 12.99 -5.10 -16.15
CA PRO A 74 13.01 -6.43 -15.56
C PRO A 74 11.60 -6.88 -15.20
N VAL A 75 11.27 -8.12 -15.55
CA VAL A 75 9.98 -8.74 -15.22
C VAL A 75 10.20 -10.15 -14.71
N GLN A 76 9.41 -10.59 -13.74
CA GLN A 76 9.47 -11.98 -13.30
C GLN A 76 8.99 -12.91 -14.41
N GLN A 77 9.80 -13.91 -14.74
CA GLN A 77 9.42 -14.95 -15.70
C GLN A 77 8.18 -15.70 -15.21
N GLN A 78 8.15 -16.00 -13.91
CA GLN A 78 7.05 -16.61 -13.19
C GLN A 78 6.60 -15.66 -12.08
N TRP A 79 5.31 -15.33 -12.03
CA TRP A 79 4.72 -14.62 -10.90
C TRP A 79 4.77 -15.54 -9.67
N ALA A 80 5.80 -15.35 -8.84
CA ALA A 80 6.13 -16.20 -7.71
C ALA A 80 6.51 -15.37 -6.47
N PHE A 81 6.15 -15.89 -5.31
CA PHE A 81 6.45 -15.31 -3.99
C PHE A 81 7.70 -15.96 -3.39
N GLY A 82 8.44 -15.19 -2.60
CA GLY A 82 9.71 -15.61 -1.98
C GLY A 82 10.91 -14.84 -2.51
N ASP A 83 12.10 -15.32 -2.15
CA ASP A 83 13.39 -14.71 -2.48
C ASP A 83 14.14 -15.56 -3.53
N TYR A 84 14.61 -14.91 -4.59
CA TYR A 84 15.27 -15.49 -5.75
C TYR A 84 16.49 -14.64 -6.12
N GLY A 85 17.65 -14.93 -5.52
CA GLY A 85 18.85 -14.12 -5.68
C GLY A 85 18.63 -12.66 -5.23
N PRO A 86 18.82 -11.66 -6.12
CA PRO A 86 18.54 -10.25 -5.80
C PRO A 86 17.05 -9.90 -5.83
N VAL A 87 16.17 -10.84 -6.18
CA VAL A 87 14.73 -10.59 -6.33
C VAL A 87 13.99 -11.09 -5.10
N SER A 88 13.00 -10.33 -4.65
CA SER A 88 12.07 -10.77 -3.60
C SER A 88 10.65 -10.36 -3.92
N ARG A 89 9.69 -11.22 -3.61
CA ARG A 89 8.27 -10.88 -3.59
C ARG A 89 7.69 -11.42 -2.27
N PRO A 90 7.59 -10.57 -1.23
CA PRO A 90 7.04 -11.00 0.05
C PRO A 90 5.61 -11.52 -0.11
N ASP A 91 5.21 -12.46 0.75
CA ASP A 91 3.83 -12.93 0.80
C ASP A 91 2.85 -11.74 0.88
N ARG A 92 1.73 -11.82 0.13
CA ARG A 92 0.71 -10.75 0.00
C ARG A 92 1.08 -9.58 -0.91
N HIS A 93 2.29 -9.51 -1.46
CA HIS A 93 2.67 -8.50 -2.46
C HIS A 93 2.24 -8.92 -3.88
N VAL A 94 0.94 -8.93 -4.11
CA VAL A 94 0.34 -9.44 -5.36
C VAL A 94 0.62 -8.57 -6.60
N ARG A 95 0.91 -7.27 -6.44
CA ARG A 95 1.11 -6.33 -7.56
C ARG A 95 2.54 -5.77 -7.65
N ALA A 96 3.47 -6.26 -6.84
CA ALA A 96 4.83 -5.73 -6.78
C ALA A 96 5.84 -6.82 -6.46
N PHE A 97 7.02 -6.76 -7.08
CA PHE A 97 8.22 -7.45 -6.59
C PHE A 97 9.35 -6.43 -6.42
N TYR A 98 10.44 -6.84 -5.78
CA TYR A 98 11.53 -5.97 -5.37
C TYR A 98 12.87 -6.53 -5.82
N LEU A 99 13.72 -5.63 -6.28
CA LEU A 99 15.11 -5.87 -6.61
C LEU A 99 15.98 -5.23 -5.53
N ASP A 100 16.74 -6.06 -4.82
CA ASP A 100 17.63 -5.72 -3.72
C ASP A 100 18.98 -5.24 -4.30
N LEU A 101 19.24 -3.94 -4.19
CA LEU A 101 20.46 -3.34 -4.72
C LEU A 101 21.70 -3.87 -3.98
N GLY A 102 21.58 -4.23 -2.71
CA GLY A 102 22.69 -4.78 -1.92
C GLY A 102 23.08 -6.20 -2.29
N LYS A 103 22.26 -6.90 -3.09
CA LYS A 103 22.55 -8.25 -3.58
C LYS A 103 23.08 -8.28 -5.01
N LEU A 104 23.11 -7.14 -5.72
CA LEU A 104 23.72 -7.03 -7.04
C LEU A 104 25.24 -6.87 -6.90
N LYS A 105 26.00 -7.80 -7.47
CA LYS A 105 27.47 -7.78 -7.37
C LYS A 105 28.07 -6.66 -8.23
N SER A 106 27.39 -6.31 -9.32
CA SER A 106 27.76 -5.22 -10.23
C SER A 106 27.48 -3.83 -9.67
N VAL A 107 26.76 -3.72 -8.55
CA VAL A 107 26.35 -2.44 -7.93
C VAL A 107 26.93 -2.37 -6.51
N PRO A 108 28.24 -2.07 -6.36
CA PRO A 108 28.91 -2.11 -5.08
C PRO A 108 28.30 -1.08 -4.10
N ASN A 109 28.06 -1.52 -2.86
CA ASN A 109 27.47 -0.74 -1.77
C ASN A 109 26.00 -0.33 -1.97
N GLY A 110 25.28 -0.90 -2.95
CA GLY A 110 23.86 -0.63 -3.12
C GLY A 110 23.06 -0.85 -1.83
N GLN A 111 22.19 0.10 -1.49
CA GLN A 111 21.22 -0.04 -0.40
C GLN A 111 19.79 0.09 -0.93
N GLY A 112 18.84 -0.43 -0.15
CA GLY A 112 17.43 -0.33 -0.49
C GLY A 112 17.00 -1.22 -1.66
N TYR A 113 15.81 -0.91 -2.17
CA TYR A 113 15.06 -1.78 -3.06
C TYR A 113 14.42 -0.99 -4.18
N ILE A 114 14.48 -1.54 -5.39
CA ILE A 114 13.66 -1.08 -6.52
C ILE A 114 12.42 -1.96 -6.58
N ALA A 115 11.27 -1.34 -6.37
CA ALA A 115 9.99 -1.99 -6.49
C ALA A 115 9.45 -1.84 -7.91
N ILE A 116 8.99 -2.95 -8.49
CA ILE A 116 8.44 -3.00 -9.84
C ILE A 116 7.00 -3.52 -9.75
N LYS A 117 6.05 -2.70 -10.21
CA LYS A 117 4.60 -2.98 -10.22
C LYS A 117 4.07 -3.07 -11.65
N GLY A 118 3.10 -3.95 -11.90
CA GLY A 118 2.35 -3.99 -13.16
C GLY A 118 2.98 -4.82 -14.28
N THR A 119 3.84 -5.78 -13.92
CA THR A 119 4.50 -6.69 -14.88
C THR A 119 3.87 -8.08 -14.92
N GLU A 120 2.92 -8.36 -14.04
CA GLU A 120 2.24 -9.65 -13.93
C GLU A 120 1.65 -10.18 -15.26
N PRO A 121 1.05 -9.35 -16.14
CA PRO A 121 0.46 -9.83 -17.40
C PRO A 121 1.45 -10.47 -18.37
N VAL A 122 2.74 -10.19 -18.23
CA VAL A 122 3.80 -10.73 -19.12
C VAL A 122 4.53 -11.93 -18.52
N SER A 123 4.16 -12.36 -17.31
CA SER A 123 4.64 -13.60 -16.70
C SER A 123 4.00 -14.83 -17.36
N GLU A 124 4.76 -15.91 -17.49
CA GLU A 124 4.33 -17.13 -18.20
C GLU A 124 3.15 -17.84 -17.53
N ASN A 125 3.02 -17.69 -16.21
CA ASN A 125 1.96 -18.28 -15.38
C ASN A 125 0.82 -17.31 -15.05
N PHE A 126 0.69 -16.16 -15.73
CA PHE A 126 -0.35 -15.18 -15.43
C PHE A 126 -1.75 -15.82 -15.37
N GLY A 127 -2.12 -16.60 -16.39
CA GLY A 127 -3.44 -17.26 -16.43
C GLY A 127 -3.67 -18.33 -15.36
N SER A 128 -2.62 -19.01 -14.89
CA SER A 128 -2.78 -20.00 -13.80
C SER A 128 -2.92 -19.31 -12.44
N ILE A 129 -2.23 -18.18 -12.22
CA ILE A 129 -2.38 -17.38 -11.00
C ILE A 129 -3.75 -16.72 -10.94
N THR A 130 -4.24 -16.10 -12.03
CA THR A 130 -5.60 -15.52 -12.04
C THR A 130 -6.67 -16.58 -11.79
N LYS A 131 -6.48 -17.79 -12.34
CA LYS A 131 -7.40 -18.91 -12.10
C LYS A 131 -7.44 -19.28 -10.63
N ARG A 132 -6.26 -19.40 -10.01
CA ARG A 132 -6.15 -19.65 -8.56
C ARG A 132 -6.82 -18.54 -7.75
N MET A 133 -6.73 -17.28 -8.16
CA MET A 133 -7.46 -16.17 -7.51
C MET A 133 -8.99 -16.34 -7.60
N GLY A 134 -9.51 -16.86 -8.72
CA GLY A 134 -10.93 -17.18 -8.88
C GLY A 134 -11.40 -18.35 -8.00
N GLU A 135 -10.48 -19.24 -7.62
CA GLU A 135 -10.73 -20.38 -6.73
C GLU A 135 -10.61 -20.03 -5.23
N MET A 136 -10.00 -18.87 -4.89
CA MET A 136 -9.85 -18.41 -3.51
C MET A 136 -11.08 -17.64 -3.04
N TRP A 137 -12.02 -18.34 -2.40
CA TRP A 137 -13.23 -17.75 -1.82
C TRP A 137 -13.00 -17.20 -0.41
N ASN A 138 -13.46 -15.97 -0.18
CA ASN A 138 -13.40 -15.32 1.15
C ASN A 138 -14.46 -15.86 2.13
N ILE A 139 -15.39 -16.70 1.66
CA ILE A 139 -16.42 -17.34 2.48
C ILE A 139 -15.82 -18.43 3.38
N PHE A 140 -14.76 -19.12 2.94
CA PHE A 140 -14.17 -20.23 3.70
C PHE A 140 -13.28 -19.77 4.87
N SER A 141 -13.07 -18.47 5.09
CA SER A 141 -12.56 -17.95 6.37
C SER A 141 -13.56 -18.01 7.51
N TRP A 142 -14.80 -18.43 7.25
CA TRP A 142 -15.90 -18.33 8.20
C TRP A 142 -16.45 -19.65 8.71
N THR A 143 -15.84 -20.81 8.45
CA THR A 143 -16.25 -22.05 9.12
C THR A 143 -15.24 -23.18 8.94
N ILE A 144 -15.01 -23.92 10.04
CA ILE A 144 -14.19 -25.15 10.20
C ILE A 144 -12.73 -24.90 10.62
N GLY A 145 -12.56 -24.62 11.92
CA GLY A 145 -11.50 -25.20 12.77
C GLY A 145 -10.04 -24.98 12.38
N GLY A 146 -9.52 -23.78 12.59
CA GLY A 146 -8.06 -23.53 12.64
C GLY A 146 -7.77 -22.11 13.09
N GLN A 147 -6.80 -21.93 14.01
CA GLN A 147 -6.46 -20.67 14.70
C GLN A 147 -5.91 -19.52 13.81
N ALA A 148 -6.11 -19.54 12.50
CA ALA A 148 -5.47 -18.60 11.60
C ALA A 148 -6.38 -18.14 10.46
N ARG A 149 -7.50 -17.43 10.72
CA ARG A 149 -8.21 -16.69 9.67
C ARG A 149 -8.95 -15.46 10.18
N HIS A 150 -8.27 -14.32 10.15
CA HIS A 150 -8.90 -13.04 9.84
C HIS A 150 -7.87 -12.19 9.07
N VAL A 151 -8.21 -11.76 7.87
CA VAL A 151 -7.57 -10.61 7.23
C VAL A 151 -8.71 -9.78 6.72
N LEU A 152 -9.06 -8.75 7.49
CA LEU A 152 -10.10 -7.77 7.21
C LEU A 152 -11.53 -8.34 7.26
N GLU A 153 -12.48 -7.50 7.67
CA GLU A 153 -13.91 -7.75 7.58
C GLU A 153 -14.33 -7.83 6.10
N ASP A 154 -13.89 -8.88 5.39
CA ASP A 154 -14.33 -9.16 4.04
C ASP A 154 -15.77 -9.72 4.12
N LEU A 155 -16.73 -8.81 4.32
CA LEU A 155 -18.17 -9.07 4.27
C LEU A 155 -18.66 -9.43 2.85
N THR A 156 -17.75 -9.55 1.89
CA THR A 156 -18.07 -9.88 0.50
C THR A 156 -18.01 -11.39 0.28
N LEU A 157 -19.12 -11.98 -0.14
CA LEU A 157 -19.23 -13.38 -0.58
C LEU A 157 -18.57 -13.61 -1.97
N MET A 158 -17.43 -12.96 -2.21
CA MET A 158 -16.72 -12.93 -3.49
C MET A 158 -15.42 -13.74 -3.38
N ASN A 159 -14.99 -14.32 -4.49
CA ASN A 159 -13.61 -14.81 -4.59
C ASN A 159 -12.64 -13.62 -4.74
N GLN A 160 -11.35 -13.88 -4.56
CA GLN A 160 -10.32 -12.85 -4.64
C GLN A 160 -10.30 -12.15 -6.00
N LEU A 161 -10.50 -12.89 -7.10
CA LEU A 161 -10.49 -12.34 -8.45
C LEU A 161 -11.60 -11.27 -8.67
N GLU A 162 -12.80 -11.52 -8.14
CA GLU A 162 -13.97 -10.62 -8.22
C GLU A 162 -13.86 -9.44 -7.22
N ARG A 163 -13.22 -9.68 -6.07
CA ARG A 163 -13.06 -8.68 -5.00
C ARG A 163 -12.20 -7.49 -5.41
N PHE A 164 -11.10 -7.71 -6.12
CA PHE A 164 -10.19 -6.63 -6.55
C PHE A 164 -10.94 -5.48 -7.26
N PRO A 165 -11.69 -5.73 -8.35
CA PRO A 165 -12.35 -4.65 -9.07
C PRO A 165 -13.54 -4.06 -8.30
N ILE A 166 -14.27 -4.87 -7.51
CA ILE A 166 -15.47 -4.39 -6.83
C ILE A 166 -15.14 -3.61 -5.55
N SER A 167 -14.28 -4.17 -4.69
CA SER A 167 -13.97 -3.62 -3.37
C SER A 167 -12.76 -2.70 -3.41
N GLU A 168 -11.67 -3.10 -4.07
CA GLU A 168 -10.43 -2.32 -4.12
C GLU A 168 -10.44 -1.29 -5.26
N GLY A 169 -11.38 -1.38 -6.20
CA GLY A 169 -11.43 -0.51 -7.37
C GLY A 169 -10.25 -0.68 -8.32
N LYS A 170 -9.58 -1.85 -8.28
CA LYS A 170 -8.38 -2.16 -9.03
C LYS A 170 -8.59 -3.42 -9.88
N PRO A 171 -8.12 -3.46 -11.14
CA PRO A 171 -8.24 -4.67 -11.93
C PRO A 171 -7.26 -5.74 -11.41
N PRO A 172 -7.65 -7.03 -11.42
CA PRO A 172 -6.86 -8.09 -10.79
C PRO A 172 -5.61 -8.41 -11.62
N GLY A 173 -4.44 -8.42 -10.96
CA GLY A 173 -3.18 -8.83 -11.58
C GLY A 173 -2.71 -7.95 -12.73
N VAL A 174 -3.29 -6.76 -12.90
CA VAL A 174 -2.86 -5.79 -13.91
C VAL A 174 -2.78 -4.40 -13.28
N HIS A 175 -2.11 -3.48 -13.96
CA HIS A 175 -1.93 -2.12 -13.49
C HIS A 175 -2.30 -1.15 -14.62
N PRO A 176 -3.42 -0.42 -14.51
CA PRO A 176 -3.79 0.58 -15.52
C PRO A 176 -2.70 1.65 -15.64
N LEU A 177 -2.51 2.19 -16.84
CA LEU A 177 -1.51 3.24 -17.04
C LEU A 177 -1.82 4.51 -16.24
N TRP A 178 -3.10 4.88 -16.12
CA TRP A 178 -3.52 6.02 -15.32
C TRP A 178 -3.19 5.84 -13.83
N ASP A 179 -3.33 4.62 -13.29
CA ASP A 179 -2.98 4.28 -11.89
C ASP A 179 -1.46 4.43 -11.67
N ALA A 180 -0.64 3.99 -12.64
CA ALA A 180 0.82 4.13 -12.57
C ALA A 180 1.27 5.61 -12.62
N ASP A 181 0.67 6.39 -13.52
CA ASP A 181 0.98 7.83 -13.66
C ASP A 181 0.55 8.61 -12.41
N ASP A 182 -0.65 8.33 -11.88
CA ASP A 182 -1.15 8.95 -10.64
C ASP A 182 -0.28 8.57 -9.43
N GLU A 183 0.08 7.30 -9.26
CA GLU A 183 1.00 6.83 -8.20
C GLU A 183 2.34 7.57 -8.27
N ALA A 184 2.94 7.68 -9.46
CA ALA A 184 4.23 8.34 -9.66
C ALA A 184 4.15 9.85 -9.39
N ARG A 185 3.12 10.53 -9.91
CA ARG A 185 2.96 11.98 -9.74
C ARG A 185 2.65 12.35 -8.29
N CYS A 186 1.77 11.61 -7.63
CA CYS A 186 1.43 11.84 -6.23
C CYS A 186 2.67 11.66 -5.34
N ALA A 187 3.41 10.56 -5.54
CA ALA A 187 4.65 10.30 -4.79
C ALA A 187 5.70 11.38 -5.03
N LEU A 188 5.89 11.85 -6.28
CA LEU A 188 6.85 12.91 -6.60
C LEU A 188 6.46 14.24 -5.96
N GLN A 189 5.18 14.63 -6.04
CA GLN A 189 4.69 15.88 -5.45
C GLN A 189 4.90 15.90 -3.94
N LEU A 190 4.57 14.79 -3.26
CA LEU A 190 4.77 14.67 -1.82
C LEU A 190 6.27 14.65 -1.46
N GLN A 191 7.10 13.87 -2.16
CA GLN A 191 8.56 13.88 -1.93
C GLN A 191 9.17 15.26 -2.14
N SER A 192 8.73 15.98 -3.18
CA SER A 192 9.20 17.34 -3.47
C SER A 192 8.84 18.31 -2.35
N ALA A 193 7.58 18.30 -1.90
CA ALA A 193 7.14 19.14 -0.80
C ALA A 193 7.89 18.82 0.51
N TYR A 194 8.08 17.53 0.77
CA TYR A 194 8.76 17.03 1.96
C TYR A 194 10.25 17.39 1.97
N TYR A 195 10.95 17.15 0.86
CA TYR A 195 12.37 17.48 0.72
C TYR A 195 12.62 18.99 0.91
N ARG A 196 11.79 19.84 0.30
CA ARG A 196 11.92 21.30 0.44
C ARG A 196 11.69 21.80 1.86
N ARG A 197 10.79 21.17 2.62
CA ARG A 197 10.51 21.57 4.02
C ARG A 197 11.51 20.99 5.01
N PHE A 198 11.90 19.72 4.84
CA PHE A 198 12.64 18.96 5.85
C PHE A 198 14.10 18.66 5.46
N GLY A 199 14.53 19.01 4.25
CA GLY A 199 15.91 18.81 3.78
C GLY A 199 16.33 17.35 3.60
N ARG A 200 15.36 16.41 3.61
CA ARG A 200 15.58 14.97 3.48
C ARG A 200 14.42 14.32 2.74
N LEU A 201 14.66 13.19 2.10
CA LEU A 201 13.59 12.39 1.49
C LEU A 201 12.73 11.74 2.59
N ALA A 202 11.42 11.68 2.36
CA ALA A 202 10.52 10.90 3.21
C ALA A 202 10.73 9.40 2.98
N ARG A 203 10.41 8.58 3.99
CA ARG A 203 10.34 7.11 3.87
C ARG A 203 9.03 6.71 3.17
N ILE A 204 8.90 7.14 1.91
CA ILE A 204 7.82 6.80 0.98
C ILE A 204 8.42 6.39 -0.36
N PRO A 205 7.63 5.85 -1.32
CA PRO A 205 8.12 5.56 -2.65
C PRO A 205 8.75 6.82 -3.27
N THR A 206 9.98 6.69 -3.76
CA THR A 206 10.55 7.70 -4.65
C THR A 206 10.38 7.21 -6.08
N PRO A 207 9.45 7.78 -6.85
CA PRO A 207 9.11 7.27 -8.18
C PRO A 207 10.33 7.38 -9.09
N LEU A 208 10.59 6.36 -9.92
CA LEU A 208 11.72 6.33 -10.85
C LEU A 208 11.25 6.39 -12.30
N PHE A 209 10.30 5.51 -12.67
CA PHE A 209 9.83 5.34 -14.05
C PHE A 209 8.35 4.96 -14.11
N VAL A 210 7.68 5.39 -15.17
CA VAL A 210 6.41 4.79 -15.64
C VAL A 210 6.58 4.32 -17.07
N TYR A 211 6.18 3.08 -17.34
CA TYR A 211 6.20 2.49 -18.67
C TYR A 211 4.78 2.28 -19.17
N ARG A 212 4.59 2.35 -20.49
CA ARG A 212 3.37 1.95 -21.17
C ARG A 212 3.58 0.60 -21.83
N TRP A 213 2.76 -0.38 -21.49
CA TRP A 213 2.77 -1.65 -22.21
C TRP A 213 2.13 -1.51 -23.60
N PRO A 214 2.62 -2.23 -24.62
CA PRO A 214 1.94 -2.34 -25.91
C PRO A 214 0.52 -2.89 -25.73
N THR A 215 -0.39 -2.48 -26.63
CA THR A 215 -1.80 -2.87 -26.59
C THR A 215 -1.99 -4.40 -26.58
N GLU A 216 -1.09 -5.16 -27.19
CA GLU A 216 -1.12 -6.63 -27.21
C GLU A 216 -0.99 -7.25 -25.82
N VAL A 217 -0.34 -6.56 -24.86
CA VAL A 217 -0.27 -7.02 -23.47
C VAL A 217 -1.64 -6.90 -22.80
N ARG A 218 -2.34 -5.78 -23.04
CA ARG A 218 -3.71 -5.55 -22.56
C ARG A 218 -4.68 -6.58 -23.13
N GLU A 219 -4.66 -6.80 -24.45
CA GLU A 219 -5.55 -7.78 -25.09
C GLU A 219 -5.32 -9.19 -24.55
N ARG A 220 -4.06 -9.62 -24.41
CA ARG A 220 -3.74 -10.92 -23.78
C ARG A 220 -4.24 -11.01 -22.34
N ALA A 221 -4.12 -9.93 -21.56
CA ALA A 221 -4.63 -9.91 -20.20
C ALA A 221 -6.16 -10.05 -20.16
N LEU A 222 -6.87 -9.37 -21.08
CA LEU A 222 -8.32 -9.49 -21.21
C LEU A 222 -8.77 -10.89 -21.65
N ASP A 223 -8.06 -11.50 -22.60
CA ASP A 223 -8.35 -12.87 -23.05
C ASP A 223 -8.21 -13.88 -21.90
N VAL A 224 -7.29 -13.64 -20.97
CA VAL A 224 -7.13 -14.44 -19.76
C VAL A 224 -8.24 -14.14 -18.75
N LEU A 225 -8.49 -12.86 -18.42
CA LEU A 225 -9.37 -12.47 -17.32
C LEU A 225 -10.85 -12.64 -17.64
N ARG A 226 -11.30 -12.22 -18.83
CA ARG A 226 -12.72 -12.22 -19.24
C ARG A 226 -13.44 -13.56 -18.99
N PRO A 227 -12.92 -14.74 -19.40
CA PRO A 227 -13.60 -16.01 -19.18
C PRO A 227 -13.65 -16.46 -17.70
N GLN A 228 -12.88 -15.83 -16.82
CA GLN A 228 -12.79 -16.17 -15.39
C GLN A 228 -13.65 -15.25 -14.52
N LEU A 229 -14.17 -14.16 -15.08
CA LEU A 229 -14.95 -13.15 -14.39
C LEU A 229 -16.44 -13.31 -14.67
N SER A 230 -17.27 -12.92 -13.71
CA SER A 230 -18.70 -12.71 -13.90
C SER A 230 -18.95 -11.62 -14.95
N PRO A 231 -20.08 -11.63 -15.68
CA PRO A 231 -20.36 -10.64 -16.73
C PRO A 231 -20.29 -9.19 -16.24
N ARG A 232 -20.77 -8.95 -15.01
CA ARG A 232 -20.73 -7.62 -14.37
C ARG A 232 -19.30 -7.16 -14.14
N THR A 233 -18.45 -8.05 -13.61
CA THR A 233 -17.08 -7.72 -13.27
C THR A 233 -16.19 -7.65 -14.49
N ALA A 234 -16.42 -8.48 -15.50
CA ALA A 234 -15.75 -8.38 -16.79
C ALA A 234 -15.98 -6.99 -17.42
N THR A 235 -17.22 -6.49 -17.42
CA THR A 235 -17.55 -5.13 -17.91
C THR A 235 -16.80 -4.05 -17.12
N LEU A 236 -16.71 -4.21 -15.79
CA LEU A 236 -16.00 -3.26 -14.93
C LEU A 236 -14.49 -3.27 -15.21
N VAL A 237 -13.88 -4.45 -15.30
CA VAL A 237 -12.45 -4.61 -15.59
C VAL A 237 -12.12 -4.04 -16.97
N GLU A 238 -12.91 -4.36 -18.00
CA GLU A 238 -12.75 -3.79 -19.35
C GLU A 238 -12.82 -2.27 -19.35
N ALA A 239 -13.68 -1.67 -18.51
CA ALA A 239 -13.73 -0.23 -18.36
C ALA A 239 -12.49 0.33 -17.64
N MET A 240 -11.99 -0.35 -16.60
CA MET A 240 -10.81 0.07 -15.82
C MET A 240 -9.51 0.07 -16.63
N ILE A 241 -9.36 -0.87 -17.58
CA ILE A 241 -8.17 -1.02 -18.42
C ILE A 241 -8.43 -0.66 -19.87
N ARG A 242 -9.45 0.15 -20.17
CA ARG A 242 -9.85 0.52 -21.54
C ARG A 242 -8.72 1.13 -22.36
N ASP A 243 -7.92 1.95 -21.70
CA ASP A 243 -6.78 2.62 -22.32
C ASP A 243 -5.58 1.67 -22.32
N ASP A 244 -4.46 2.02 -21.71
CA ASP A 244 -3.27 1.16 -21.68
C ASP A 244 -3.03 0.56 -20.30
N LEU A 245 -2.24 -0.51 -20.27
CA LEU A 245 -1.61 -0.99 -19.04
C LEU A 245 -0.27 -0.27 -18.85
N GLY A 246 0.09 -0.05 -17.60
CA GLY A 246 1.35 0.56 -17.21
C GLY A 246 2.17 -0.34 -16.29
N ALA A 247 3.45 -0.02 -16.18
CA ALA A 247 4.30 -0.48 -15.09
C ALA A 247 4.85 0.73 -14.33
N TYR A 248 4.89 0.63 -13.01
CA TYR A 248 5.40 1.68 -12.13
C TYR A 248 6.60 1.16 -11.36
N VAL A 249 7.71 1.90 -11.44
CA VAL A 249 8.97 1.55 -10.79
C VAL A 249 9.36 2.66 -9.82
N TYR A 250 9.69 2.29 -8.58
CA TYR A 250 10.09 3.23 -7.53
C TYR A 250 11.18 2.67 -6.63
N TYR A 251 11.96 3.57 -6.02
CA TYR A 251 12.91 3.24 -4.98
C TYR A 251 12.27 3.30 -3.59
N TYR A 252 12.66 2.37 -2.71
CA TYR A 252 12.37 2.40 -1.29
C TYR A 252 13.61 2.00 -0.45
N PRO A 253 13.92 2.68 0.66
CA PRO A 253 15.23 2.58 1.31
C PRO A 253 15.48 1.29 2.12
N SER A 254 14.47 0.45 2.37
CA SER A 254 14.64 -0.79 3.15
C SER A 254 13.72 -1.90 2.64
N TYR A 255 13.90 -3.12 3.16
CA TYR A 255 13.00 -4.21 2.83
C TYR A 255 11.57 -3.84 3.28
N PRO A 256 10.55 -3.92 2.40
CA PRO A 256 9.22 -3.38 2.65
C PRO A 256 8.37 -4.35 3.49
N LEU A 257 8.91 -4.74 4.65
CA LEU A 257 8.19 -5.55 5.63
C LEU A 257 7.07 -4.70 6.26
N ARG A 258 5.82 -4.99 5.92
CA ARG A 258 4.63 -4.25 6.36
C ARG A 258 4.08 -4.74 7.70
N ALA A 259 3.32 -3.90 8.39
CA ALA A 259 2.56 -4.27 9.59
C ALA A 259 1.64 -5.48 9.35
N MET A 260 1.08 -5.62 8.14
CA MET A 260 0.26 -6.77 7.74
C MET A 260 1.02 -8.11 7.68
N HIS A 261 2.35 -8.10 7.65
CA HIS A 261 3.15 -9.34 7.71
C HIS A 261 3.26 -9.91 9.12
N VAL A 262 2.94 -9.14 10.15
CA VAL A 262 2.81 -9.66 11.51
C VAL A 262 1.63 -10.64 11.52
N ARG A 263 1.90 -11.90 11.87
CA ARG A 263 0.88 -12.95 11.88
C ARG A 263 0.03 -12.77 13.13
N GLY A 264 -1.30 -12.68 12.96
CA GLY A 264 -2.22 -12.47 14.07
C GLY A 264 -2.09 -13.51 15.19
N GLY A 265 -1.78 -14.78 14.85
CA GLY A 265 -1.55 -15.84 15.85
C GLY A 265 -0.34 -15.62 16.75
N ASP A 266 0.62 -14.78 16.33
CA ASP A 266 1.83 -14.51 17.10
C ASP A 266 1.67 -13.30 18.04
N VAL A 267 0.68 -12.43 17.77
CA VAL A 267 0.44 -11.19 18.52
C VAL A 267 -0.98 -11.06 19.10
N GLY A 268 -1.80 -12.10 18.96
CA GLY A 268 -3.17 -12.14 19.46
C GLY A 268 -3.27 -12.04 20.99
N PRO A 269 -4.48 -11.85 21.53
CA PRO A 269 -4.74 -11.54 22.95
C PRO A 269 -4.45 -12.74 23.85
N GLU A 270 -4.55 -13.95 23.30
CA GLU A 270 -4.16 -15.21 23.94
C GLU A 270 -2.65 -15.36 24.11
N VAL A 271 -1.85 -14.50 23.44
CA VAL A 271 -0.41 -14.46 23.56
C VAL A 271 -0.04 -13.48 24.68
N SER A 272 0.77 -13.94 25.65
CA SER A 272 1.24 -13.09 26.74
C SER A 272 1.95 -11.84 26.21
N TYR A 273 1.83 -10.72 26.93
CA TYR A 273 2.47 -9.46 26.54
C TYR A 273 3.96 -9.63 26.22
N ASP A 274 4.71 -10.33 27.08
CA ASP A 274 6.15 -10.55 26.89
C ASP A 274 6.46 -11.30 25.59
N LYS A 275 5.66 -12.32 25.24
CA LYS A 275 5.84 -13.10 24.02
C LYS A 275 5.45 -12.30 22.77
N ARG A 276 4.38 -11.50 22.83
CA ARG A 276 4.01 -10.61 21.72
C ARG A 276 5.13 -9.62 21.45
N HIS A 277 5.60 -8.97 22.51
CA HIS A 277 6.64 -7.98 22.44
C HIS A 277 7.98 -8.58 21.97
N SER A 278 8.31 -9.82 22.37
CA SER A 278 9.51 -10.50 21.86
C SER A 278 9.39 -10.79 20.36
N VAL A 279 8.26 -11.31 19.88
CA VAL A 279 8.04 -11.56 18.45
C VAL A 279 8.13 -10.28 17.63
N LEU A 280 7.50 -9.20 18.11
CA LEU A 280 7.57 -7.93 17.40
C LEU A 280 9.01 -7.42 17.33
N ARG A 281 9.79 -7.54 18.41
CA ARG A 281 11.22 -7.16 18.47
C ARG A 281 12.13 -7.99 17.57
N GLU A 282 11.74 -9.21 17.21
CA GLU A 282 12.46 -9.99 16.18
C GLU A 282 12.30 -9.38 14.78
N LEU A 283 11.21 -8.65 14.53
CA LEU A 283 10.92 -8.01 13.24
C LEU A 283 11.37 -6.55 13.19
N SER A 284 11.12 -5.79 14.26
CA SER A 284 11.42 -4.36 14.38
C SER A 284 11.26 -3.87 15.81
N ASP A 285 11.87 -2.74 16.18
CA ASP A 285 11.52 -2.08 17.44
C ASP A 285 10.11 -1.46 17.37
N PRO A 286 9.12 -1.97 18.13
CA PRO A 286 7.71 -1.57 17.96
C PRO A 286 7.48 -0.10 18.27
N ASP A 287 8.12 0.41 19.32
CA ASP A 287 7.97 1.79 19.76
C ASP A 287 8.52 2.75 18.70
N THR A 288 9.71 2.45 18.16
CA THR A 288 10.31 3.23 17.07
C THR A 288 9.44 3.19 15.80
N ALA A 289 8.90 2.04 15.41
CA ALA A 289 8.04 1.93 14.23
C ALA A 289 6.78 2.81 14.36
N ILE A 290 6.08 2.70 15.50
CA ILE A 290 4.87 3.47 15.80
C ILE A 290 5.16 4.97 15.84
N GLN A 291 6.22 5.38 16.56
CA GLN A 291 6.62 6.79 16.65
C GLN A 291 6.93 7.37 15.26
N ARG A 292 7.63 6.61 14.40
CA ARG A 292 7.94 7.05 13.04
C ARG A 292 6.69 7.15 12.16
N TRP A 293 5.72 6.23 12.26
CA TRP A 293 4.46 6.35 11.53
C TRP A 293 3.65 7.58 11.96
N ILE A 294 3.56 7.83 13.26
CA ILE A 294 2.90 9.03 13.82
C ILE A 294 3.61 10.29 13.32
N ARG A 295 4.94 10.33 13.42
CA ARG A 295 5.73 11.48 12.97
C ARG A 295 5.59 11.74 11.48
N LEU A 296 5.70 10.70 10.64
CA LEU A 296 5.55 10.82 9.19
C LEU A 296 4.15 11.34 8.83
N THR A 297 3.11 10.85 9.51
CA THR A 297 1.74 11.32 9.36
C THR A 297 1.59 12.80 9.74
N ALA A 298 2.18 13.22 10.87
CA ALA A 298 2.18 14.62 11.29
C ALA A 298 2.92 15.51 10.28
N GLU A 299 4.03 15.05 9.71
CA GLU A 299 4.79 15.77 8.69
C GLU A 299 4.00 15.92 7.38
N PHE A 300 3.22 14.92 6.95
CA PHE A 300 2.31 15.06 5.81
C PHE A 300 1.24 16.13 6.07
N LEU A 301 0.59 16.05 7.23
CA LEU A 301 -0.41 17.03 7.64
C LEU A 301 0.19 18.45 7.73
N ALA A 302 1.43 18.59 8.24
CA ALA A 302 2.13 19.87 8.28
C ALA A 302 2.49 20.42 6.90
N LEU A 303 2.62 19.56 5.89
CA LEU A 303 2.76 19.96 4.49
C LEU A 303 1.41 20.23 3.79
N GLY A 304 0.28 20.02 4.47
CA GLY A 304 -1.05 20.15 3.88
C GLY A 304 -1.51 18.90 3.10
N TRP A 305 -0.79 17.79 3.19
CA TRP A 305 -1.16 16.53 2.56
C TRP A 305 -1.93 15.65 3.53
N ILE A 306 -3.18 15.33 3.18
CA ILE A 306 -4.06 14.54 4.03
C ILE A 306 -3.95 13.07 3.59
N PRO A 307 -3.54 12.15 4.48
CA PRO A 307 -3.30 10.75 4.13
C PRO A 307 -4.51 10.00 3.54
N THR A 308 -5.71 10.47 3.89
CA THR A 308 -6.99 9.88 3.47
C THR A 308 -7.77 10.84 2.58
N ASP A 309 -7.85 10.53 1.29
CA ASP A 309 -8.86 11.08 0.40
C ASP A 309 -10.20 10.33 0.61
N PRO A 310 -11.30 11.02 0.94
CA PRO A 310 -12.61 10.39 1.10
C PRO A 310 -13.07 9.56 -0.11
N SER A 311 -12.59 9.87 -1.32
CA SER A 311 -12.90 9.09 -2.53
C SER A 311 -12.32 7.66 -2.51
N HIS A 312 -11.28 7.44 -1.70
CA HIS A 312 -10.61 6.16 -1.50
C HIS A 312 -11.19 5.36 -0.32
N PHE A 313 -12.23 5.86 0.35
CA PHE A 313 -12.85 5.17 1.47
C PHE A 313 -13.35 3.77 1.04
N GLY A 314 -12.88 2.74 1.75
CA GLY A 314 -13.17 1.34 1.44
C GLY A 314 -12.33 0.71 0.31
N ARG A 315 -11.48 1.46 -0.40
CA ARG A 315 -10.67 0.98 -1.54
C ARG A 315 -9.18 0.78 -1.22
N GLY A 316 -8.76 1.14 -0.01
CA GLY A 316 -7.37 1.08 0.44
C GLY A 316 -6.83 2.48 0.78
N ASN A 317 -6.06 2.56 1.86
CA ASN A 317 -5.48 3.79 2.37
C ASN A 317 -3.99 3.61 2.66
N CYS A 318 -3.19 4.64 2.46
CA CYS A 318 -1.76 4.64 2.73
C CYS A 318 -1.41 4.34 4.20
N LEU A 319 -2.32 4.62 5.13
CA LEU A 319 -2.19 4.35 6.57
C LEU A 319 -2.70 2.97 6.99
N MET A 320 -3.22 2.13 6.07
CA MET A 320 -3.61 0.76 6.40
C MET A 320 -2.40 -0.13 6.64
N ALA A 321 -2.56 -1.18 7.45
CA ALA A 321 -1.48 -2.11 7.82
C ALA A 321 -0.80 -2.78 6.62
N GLN A 322 -1.47 -2.89 5.47
CA GLN A 322 -0.84 -3.37 4.23
C GLN A 322 0.17 -2.39 3.63
N ASN A 323 0.19 -1.13 4.04
CA ASN A 323 1.02 -0.09 3.44
C ASN A 323 2.04 0.51 4.41
N LEU A 324 1.82 0.39 5.72
CA LEU A 324 2.78 0.79 6.75
C LEU A 324 3.94 -0.21 6.85
N VAL A 325 5.16 0.26 6.64
CA VAL A 325 6.40 -0.54 6.74
C VAL A 325 7.00 -0.42 8.14
N LEU A 326 7.51 -1.53 8.68
CA LEU A 326 8.06 -1.61 10.03
C LEU A 326 9.32 -0.74 10.26
N ASP A 327 9.90 -0.18 9.20
CA ASP A 327 10.98 0.82 9.29
C ASP A 327 10.46 2.23 9.65
N GLY A 328 9.14 2.41 9.70
CA GLY A 328 8.46 3.67 9.96
C GLY A 328 7.95 4.40 8.71
N GLY A 329 8.07 3.81 7.52
CA GLY A 329 7.61 4.41 6.27
C GLY A 329 6.32 3.82 5.71
N ILE A 330 6.00 4.20 4.47
CA ILE A 330 4.76 3.86 3.76
C ILE A 330 5.11 3.49 2.33
N VAL A 331 4.53 2.44 1.74
CA VAL A 331 4.88 1.96 0.36
C VAL A 331 3.83 2.20 -0.72
N ASP A 332 2.68 2.79 -0.34
CA ASP A 332 1.62 3.21 -1.27
C ASP A 332 1.03 4.52 -0.74
N VAL A 333 1.10 5.58 -1.54
CA VAL A 333 0.67 6.94 -1.18
C VAL A 333 -0.42 7.48 -2.12
N ASN A 334 -1.05 6.64 -2.94
CA ASN A 334 -2.05 7.11 -3.90
C ASN A 334 -3.33 7.64 -3.23
N SER A 335 -3.60 7.25 -1.98
CA SER A 335 -4.77 7.73 -1.24
C SER A 335 -4.63 9.14 -0.66
N ILE A 336 -3.50 9.83 -0.87
CA ILE A 336 -3.20 11.12 -0.26
C ILE A 336 -3.71 12.26 -1.13
N ARG A 337 -4.25 13.30 -0.52
CA ARG A 337 -4.76 14.49 -1.22
C ARG A 337 -4.36 15.78 -0.52
N HIS A 338 -3.93 16.78 -1.29
CA HIS A 338 -3.59 18.08 -0.74
C HIS A 338 -4.84 18.87 -0.32
N VAL A 339 -4.79 19.50 0.85
CA VAL A 339 -5.89 20.23 1.49
C VAL A 339 -6.50 21.32 0.61
N SER A 340 -5.71 21.97 -0.25
CA SER A 340 -6.20 23.01 -1.17
C SER A 340 -7.22 22.50 -2.20
N THR A 341 -7.30 21.18 -2.38
CA THR A 341 -8.24 20.55 -3.31
C THR A 341 -9.53 20.13 -2.62
N MET A 342 -9.61 20.16 -1.29
CA MET A 342 -10.80 19.81 -0.51
C MET A 342 -11.75 21.01 -0.47
N ARG A 343 -12.93 20.85 -1.08
CA ARG A 343 -13.89 21.95 -1.34
C ARG A 343 -15.22 21.77 -0.63
N ALA A 344 -15.60 20.55 -0.29
CA ALA A 344 -16.90 20.29 0.31
C ALA A 344 -16.87 20.68 1.82
N PRO A 345 -17.95 21.28 2.35
CA PRO A 345 -18.05 21.57 3.78
C PRO A 345 -17.82 20.31 4.63
N GLY A 346 -16.91 20.38 5.60
CA GLY A 346 -16.57 19.27 6.48
C GLY A 346 -15.70 18.17 5.86
N GLU A 347 -15.33 18.26 4.58
CA GLU A 347 -14.50 17.27 3.89
C GLU A 347 -13.13 17.11 4.55
N LEU A 348 -12.47 18.23 4.87
CA LEU A 348 -11.17 18.23 5.55
C LEU A 348 -11.25 17.62 6.95
N ASP A 349 -12.26 17.99 7.74
CA ASP A 349 -12.46 17.46 9.09
C ASP A 349 -12.64 15.93 9.05
N PHE A 350 -13.51 15.44 8.16
CA PHE A 350 -13.72 14.02 7.95
C PHE A 350 -12.43 13.30 7.51
N ALA A 351 -11.72 13.83 6.52
CA ALA A 351 -10.51 13.24 5.96
C ALA A 351 -9.37 13.14 7.00
N VAL A 352 -9.16 14.19 7.79
CA VAL A 352 -8.15 14.20 8.87
C VAL A 352 -8.52 13.17 9.94
N ARG A 353 -9.75 13.17 10.42
CA ARG A 353 -10.19 12.23 11.47
C ARG A 353 -10.14 10.79 11.00
N GLN A 354 -10.51 10.52 9.76
CA GLN A 354 -10.37 9.19 9.17
C GLN A 354 -8.90 8.80 9.06
N SER A 355 -7.98 9.72 8.72
CA SER A 355 -6.54 9.44 8.73
C SER A 355 -6.04 9.01 10.10
N VAL A 356 -6.45 9.71 11.18
CA VAL A 356 -6.09 9.32 12.55
C VAL A 356 -6.70 7.95 12.90
N ARG A 357 -7.92 7.68 12.46
CA ARG A 357 -8.60 6.39 12.68
C ARG A 357 -7.85 5.24 11.99
N GLU A 358 -7.49 5.39 10.72
CA GLU A 358 -6.73 4.37 9.97
C GLU A 358 -5.36 4.11 10.60
N LEU A 359 -4.64 5.16 10.99
CA LEU A 359 -3.37 5.01 11.68
C LEU A 359 -3.53 4.25 13.01
N THR A 360 -4.54 4.62 13.81
CA THR A 360 -4.85 3.96 15.10
C THR A 360 -5.18 2.49 14.88
N GLN A 361 -5.99 2.18 13.86
CA GLN A 361 -6.37 0.82 13.50
C GLN A 361 -5.15 -0.01 13.09
N SER A 362 -4.24 0.56 12.31
CA SER A 362 -3.03 -0.14 11.86
C SER A 362 -1.99 -0.33 12.98
N ILE A 363 -1.83 0.65 13.88
CA ILE A 363 -1.04 0.48 15.10
C ILE A 363 -1.62 -0.65 15.96
N SER A 364 -2.94 -0.66 16.12
CA SER A 364 -3.62 -1.71 16.87
C SER A 364 -3.42 -3.08 16.21
N TRP A 365 -3.57 -3.17 14.89
CA TRP A 365 -3.29 -4.41 14.14
C TRP A 365 -1.87 -4.89 14.34
N TYR A 366 -0.89 -3.99 14.29
CA TYR A 366 0.50 -4.32 14.51
C TYR A 366 0.75 -4.89 15.92
N LEU A 367 0.10 -4.31 16.95
CA LEU A 367 0.30 -4.69 18.35
C LEU A 367 -0.48 -5.94 18.78
N ILE A 368 -1.71 -6.13 18.29
CA ILE A 368 -2.63 -7.16 18.78
C ILE A 368 -3.22 -8.05 17.67
N GLY A 369 -2.77 -7.87 16.43
CA GLY A 369 -3.18 -8.66 15.29
C GLY A 369 -4.63 -8.44 14.91
N THR A 370 -5.29 -9.54 14.55
CA THR A 370 -6.64 -9.54 13.99
C THR A 370 -7.72 -9.08 14.96
N GLU A 371 -7.44 -9.12 16.27
CA GLU A 371 -8.38 -8.62 17.27
C GLU A 371 -8.62 -7.12 17.15
N ALA A 372 -7.71 -6.37 16.52
CA ALA A 372 -7.97 -4.97 16.24
C ALA A 372 -9.26 -4.78 15.41
N GLY A 373 -9.68 -5.79 14.65
CA GLY A 373 -10.82 -5.73 13.74
C GLY A 373 -12.16 -6.22 14.31
N ILE A 374 -12.28 -6.55 15.59
CA ILE A 374 -13.53 -7.13 16.14
C ILE A 374 -14.35 -6.15 16.99
N PRO A 375 -15.68 -6.38 17.14
CA PRO A 375 -16.57 -5.41 17.80
C PRO A 375 -16.21 -5.07 19.25
N TRP A 376 -15.63 -5.99 20.02
CA TRP A 376 -15.27 -5.67 21.42
C TRP A 376 -14.08 -4.71 21.50
N PHE A 377 -13.14 -4.77 20.56
CA PHE A 377 -12.00 -3.86 20.49
C PHE A 377 -12.45 -2.41 20.30
N GLN A 378 -13.57 -2.19 19.60
CA GLN A 378 -14.17 -0.87 19.43
C GLN A 378 -14.47 -0.16 20.76
N ARG A 379 -14.62 -0.89 21.88
CA ARG A 379 -14.81 -0.30 23.21
C ARG A 379 -13.57 0.41 23.75
N ILE A 380 -12.38 -0.12 23.45
CA ILE A 380 -11.08 0.46 23.85
C ILE A 380 -10.42 1.26 22.74
N PHE A 381 -10.91 1.12 21.49
CA PHE A 381 -10.45 1.87 20.34
C PHE A 381 -10.55 3.39 20.56
N VAL A 382 -11.56 3.85 21.31
CA VAL A 382 -11.73 5.27 21.65
C VAL A 382 -10.53 5.81 22.43
N ASP A 383 -10.02 5.03 23.39
CA ASP A 383 -8.85 5.42 24.19
C ASP A 383 -7.58 5.41 23.33
N ALA A 384 -7.41 4.40 22.48
CA ALA A 384 -6.28 4.31 21.56
C ALA A 384 -6.30 5.48 20.54
N PHE A 385 -7.47 5.80 20.00
CA PHE A 385 -7.66 6.93 19.09
C PHE A 385 -7.32 8.26 19.76
N ALA A 386 -7.81 8.48 20.99
CA ALA A 386 -7.51 9.69 21.76
C ALA A 386 -6.00 9.85 21.99
N GLN A 387 -5.27 8.77 22.30
CA GLN A 387 -3.82 8.81 22.45
C GLN A 387 -3.11 9.20 21.16
N VAL A 388 -3.45 8.57 20.02
CA VAL A 388 -2.86 8.90 18.72
C VAL A 388 -3.20 10.35 18.32
N TRP A 389 -4.44 10.78 18.56
CA TRP A 389 -4.90 12.15 18.33
C TRP A 389 -4.09 13.18 19.12
N ASP A 390 -3.88 12.96 20.42
CA ASP A 390 -3.14 13.86 21.29
C ASP A 390 -1.65 13.91 20.98
N VAL A 391 -1.04 12.78 20.56
CA VAL A 391 0.34 12.78 20.09
C VAL A 391 0.45 13.57 18.79
N LEU A 392 -0.41 13.31 17.79
CA LEU A 392 -0.41 14.06 16.53
C LEU A 392 -0.64 15.56 16.76
N LYS A 393 -1.55 15.93 17.67
CA LYS A 393 -1.79 17.33 18.01
C LYS A 393 -0.53 18.03 18.54
N ARG A 394 0.27 17.35 19.37
CA ARG A 394 1.55 17.88 19.87
C ARG A 394 2.57 18.01 18.75
N GLU A 395 2.74 16.96 17.94
CA GLU A 395 3.64 16.96 16.79
C GLU A 395 3.31 18.10 15.80
N LEU A 396 2.03 18.35 15.55
CA LEU A 396 1.58 19.41 14.62
C LEU A 396 1.82 20.82 15.16
N ALA A 397 1.79 21.01 16.49
CA ALA A 397 2.13 22.28 17.10
C ALA A 397 3.63 22.60 16.89
N ASP A 398 4.49 21.60 17.03
CA ASP A 398 5.93 21.74 16.81
C ASP A 398 6.29 21.92 15.33
N LEU A 399 5.48 21.36 14.44
CA LEU A 399 5.71 21.37 13.00
C LEU A 399 5.17 22.60 12.28
N ASP A 400 4.48 23.54 12.94
CA ASP A 400 3.82 24.70 12.31
C ASP A 400 2.89 24.28 11.14
N ALA A 401 1.92 23.42 11.45
CA ALA A 401 0.96 22.92 10.46
C ALA A 401 -0.03 23.99 9.98
N PRO A 402 -0.64 23.87 8.78
CA PRO A 402 -1.62 24.83 8.28
C PRO A 402 -2.77 25.08 9.27
N ALA A 403 -3.16 26.34 9.45
CA ALA A 403 -4.18 26.75 10.42
C ALA A 403 -5.51 25.97 10.29
N GLN A 404 -5.93 25.66 9.06
CA GLN A 404 -7.12 24.85 8.79
C GLN A 404 -7.03 23.41 9.31
N ILE A 405 -5.83 22.82 9.33
CA ILE A 405 -5.58 21.49 9.91
C ILE A 405 -5.52 21.61 11.43
N GLN A 406 -4.81 22.61 11.96
CA GLN A 406 -4.79 22.89 13.40
C GLN A 406 -6.20 23.11 13.96
N ALA A 407 -7.08 23.78 13.21
CA ALA A 407 -8.47 24.00 13.59
C ALA A 407 -9.25 22.69 13.78
N VAL A 408 -8.99 21.65 12.98
CA VAL A 408 -9.58 20.32 13.17
C VAL A 408 -9.18 19.75 14.53
N PHE A 409 -7.91 19.84 14.91
CA PHE A 409 -7.38 19.38 16.21
C PHE A 409 -7.73 20.29 17.40
N ALA A 410 -8.18 21.52 17.13
CA ALA A 410 -8.63 22.49 18.13
C ALA A 410 -10.09 22.27 18.56
N THR A 411 -10.88 21.58 17.75
CA THR A 411 -12.21 21.12 18.19
C THR A 411 -12.03 20.25 19.44
N GLY A 412 -12.81 20.50 20.50
CA GLY A 412 -12.78 19.71 21.75
C GLY A 412 -13.18 18.24 21.57
N ASP A 413 -13.45 17.83 20.33
CA ASP A 413 -13.89 16.52 19.90
C ASP A 413 -12.70 15.58 19.64
N GLY A 414 -11.80 15.46 20.62
CA GLY A 414 -10.99 14.23 20.77
C GLY A 414 -11.87 13.01 21.08
N ALA A 415 -13.15 13.24 21.41
CA ALA A 415 -14.20 12.25 21.57
C ALA A 415 -15.42 12.63 20.72
N TYR A 416 -15.67 11.88 19.64
CA TYR A 416 -16.86 12.06 18.81
C TYR A 416 -18.15 11.76 19.59
N ARG A 417 -18.94 12.77 20.00
CA ARG A 417 -20.29 12.52 20.53
C ARG A 417 -21.28 12.01 19.48
N SER A 418 -21.09 12.36 18.20
CA SER A 418 -22.02 12.03 17.10
C SER A 418 -21.79 10.62 16.55
N LEU A 419 -20.53 10.20 16.33
CA LEU A 419 -20.21 8.81 16.00
C LEU A 419 -20.44 7.87 17.19
N ASP A 420 -20.19 8.28 18.44
CA ASP A 420 -20.62 7.51 19.62
C ASP A 420 -22.12 7.24 19.62
N ARG A 421 -22.93 8.21 19.19
CA ARG A 421 -24.38 8.06 19.08
C ARG A 421 -24.75 7.13 17.93
N LEU A 422 -24.04 7.22 16.81
CA LEU A 422 -24.28 6.40 15.63
C LEU A 422 -23.86 4.94 15.87
N PHE A 423 -22.70 4.72 16.48
CA PHE A 423 -22.22 3.40 16.91
C PHE A 423 -23.01 2.86 18.09
N ARG A 424 -23.40 3.65 19.10
CA ARG A 424 -24.35 3.19 20.14
C ARG A 424 -25.66 2.73 19.50
N ASN A 425 -26.24 3.52 18.59
CA ASN A 425 -27.49 3.13 17.93
C ASN A 425 -27.32 1.89 17.03
N TYR A 426 -26.21 1.77 16.31
CA TYR A 426 -25.93 0.61 15.45
C TYR A 426 -25.65 -0.66 16.26
N PHE A 427 -24.96 -0.53 17.39
CA PHE A 427 -24.63 -1.66 18.26
C PHE A 427 -25.73 -2.01 19.28
N GLU A 428 -26.58 -1.07 19.68
CA GLU A 428 -27.83 -1.35 20.41
C GLU A 428 -28.81 -2.16 19.54
N LEU A 429 -28.82 -1.92 18.22
CA LEU A 429 -29.56 -2.76 17.27
C LEU A 429 -28.95 -4.17 17.11
N SER A 430 -27.62 -4.29 17.17
CA SER A 430 -26.94 -5.60 17.13
C SER A 430 -26.94 -6.35 18.48
N ALA A 431 -27.24 -5.64 19.57
CA ALA A 431 -27.40 -6.20 20.91
C ALA A 431 -28.80 -6.77 21.14
N TYR A 432 -29.63 -6.93 20.09
CA TYR A 432 -30.85 -7.72 20.15
C TYR A 432 -30.50 -9.17 20.48
N ARG A 433 -30.53 -9.51 21.78
CA ARG A 433 -30.38 -10.89 22.22
C ARG A 433 -31.68 -11.61 21.88
N PRO A 434 -31.64 -12.82 21.28
CA PRO A 434 -32.84 -13.64 21.08
C PRO A 434 -33.60 -13.93 22.39
N GLN A 435 -32.95 -13.76 23.55
CA GLN A 435 -33.54 -13.92 24.87
C GLN A 435 -34.53 -12.80 25.26
N ASP A 436 -34.47 -11.62 24.61
CA ASP A 436 -35.42 -10.53 24.88
C ASP A 436 -36.77 -10.74 24.15
N ALA A 437 -36.92 -11.82 23.38
CA ALA A 437 -38.15 -12.20 22.69
C ALA A 437 -39.13 -13.00 23.56
N GLU A 438 -38.75 -13.46 24.75
CA GLU A 438 -39.62 -14.34 25.58
C GLU A 438 -40.63 -13.61 26.50
N SER A 439 -40.83 -12.29 26.37
CA SER A 439 -41.78 -11.60 27.26
C SER A 439 -42.80 -10.67 26.59
N LYS A 440 -42.99 -10.76 25.28
CA LYS A 440 -44.15 -10.14 24.63
C LYS A 440 -45.05 -11.21 24.06
N GLU A 441 -46.00 -11.64 24.89
CA GLU A 441 -47.23 -12.27 24.44
C GLU A 441 -47.73 -11.52 23.20
N TYR A 442 -47.75 -12.25 22.09
CA TYR A 442 -48.37 -11.83 20.86
C TYR A 442 -49.87 -11.66 21.14
N ARG A 443 -50.30 -10.49 21.61
CA ARG A 443 -51.73 -10.16 21.68
C ARG A 443 -52.25 -10.17 20.25
N GLN A 444 -52.94 -11.26 19.90
CA GLN A 444 -53.74 -11.30 18.69
C GLN A 444 -54.69 -10.09 18.69
N PRO A 445 -54.82 -9.37 17.57
CA PRO A 445 -55.85 -8.34 17.45
C PRO A 445 -57.20 -9.02 17.62
N ALA A 446 -58.04 -8.46 18.50
CA ALA A 446 -59.41 -8.90 18.70
C ALA A 446 -60.12 -8.97 17.34
N GLN A 447 -60.62 -10.16 17.00
CA GLN A 447 -61.58 -10.31 15.90
C GLN A 447 -62.81 -9.48 16.23
N GLY A 448 -62.97 -8.37 15.51
CA GLY A 448 -64.19 -7.59 15.51
C GLY A 448 -65.33 -8.47 15.03
N ARG A 449 -66.33 -8.65 15.89
CA ARG A 449 -67.64 -9.18 15.54
C ARG A 449 -68.32 -8.23 14.55
N ASN A 450 -68.82 -8.78 13.45
CA ASN A 450 -70.13 -8.43 12.91
C ASN A 450 -71.06 -9.59 13.20
#